data_AF-A0A2V5J2W2-F1
#
_entry.id   AF-A0A2V5J2W2-F1
#
_cell.length_a   1.000
_cell.length_b   1.000
_cell.length_c   1.000
_cell.angle_alpha   90.00
_cell.angle_beta   90.00
_cell.angle_gamma   90.00
#
_symmetry.space_group_name_H-M   'P 1'
#
loop_
_entity.id
_entity.type
_entity.pdbx_description
1 polymer ?
#
loop_
_entity_poly.entity_id
_entity_poly.type
_entity_poly.pdbx_seq_one_letter_code
_entity_poly.pdbx_strand_id
1 'polypeptide(L)'
;MLCILALRDETARDFLRQQNWTEILAQMPDADILMRILESDFRAGDAASLNAFMVTLSPADERLVSSWLLQRMPPNAGAMVEEWWLGIRQAVLRRQLSVATNQIKLSELSTGDIINLQKQILDLQEQLHELSQPAGAADN
;
A
#
# COMPACT_ATOMS: atom_id res chain seq x y z
N MET A 1 2.58 8.15 -4.78
CA MET A 1 3.12 9.07 -3.75
C MET A 1 4.09 8.36 -2.80
N LEU A 2 3.74 7.20 -2.23
CA LEU A 2 4.63 6.43 -1.34
C LEU A 2 5.98 6.04 -1.98
N CYS A 3 6.04 5.76 -3.29
CA CYS A 3 7.30 5.47 -3.96
C CYS A 3 8.32 6.61 -3.82
N ILE A 4 7.86 7.87 -3.92
CA ILE A 4 8.74 9.04 -3.76
C ILE A 4 9.24 9.16 -2.32
N LEU A 5 8.37 8.89 -1.34
CA LEU A 5 8.76 8.88 0.07
C LEU A 5 9.80 7.80 0.35
N ALA A 6 9.56 6.58 -0.09
CA ALA A 6 10.50 5.47 0.09
C ALA A 6 11.86 5.73 -0.59
N LEU A 7 11.88 6.58 -1.63
CA LEU A 7 13.10 6.98 -2.35
C LEU A 7 13.85 8.18 -1.72
N ARG A 8 13.16 9.03 -0.95
CA ARG A 8 13.73 10.31 -0.46
C ARG A 8 13.84 10.40 1.06
N ASP A 9 13.07 9.61 1.78
CA ASP A 9 12.96 9.65 3.23
C ASP A 9 13.22 8.25 3.80
N GLU A 10 14.33 8.13 4.53
CA GLU A 10 14.76 6.86 5.13
C GLU A 10 13.79 6.42 6.23
N THR A 11 13.31 7.34 7.06
CA THR A 11 12.35 7.07 8.13
C THR A 11 11.03 6.54 7.57
N ALA A 12 10.52 7.15 6.50
CA ALA A 12 9.30 6.71 5.84
C ALA A 12 9.47 5.30 5.23
N ARG A 13 10.64 5.02 4.66
CA ARG A 13 10.98 3.70 4.12
C ARG A 13 11.05 2.64 5.22
N ASP A 14 11.72 2.94 6.33
CA ASP A 14 11.84 2.03 7.46
C ASP A 14 10.49 1.76 8.11
N PHE A 15 9.65 2.79 8.24
CA PHE A 15 8.26 2.62 8.65
C PHE A 15 7.55 1.63 7.73
N LEU A 16 7.57 1.84 6.42
CA LEU A 16 6.92 0.94 5.45
C LEU A 16 7.48 -0.48 5.53
N ARG A 17 8.80 -0.66 5.68
CA ARG A 17 9.46 -1.97 5.81
C ARG A 17 9.02 -2.73 7.06
N GLN A 18 8.71 -2.02 8.15
CA GLN A 18 8.17 -2.62 9.38
C GLN A 18 6.69 -3.04 9.25
N GLN A 19 5.98 -2.56 8.22
CA GLN A 19 4.60 -2.96 7.96
C GLN A 19 4.52 -4.28 7.18
N ASN A 20 3.34 -4.90 7.14
CA ASN A 20 3.05 -6.06 6.28
C ASN A 20 2.87 -5.62 4.81
N TRP A 21 3.88 -4.98 4.23
CA TRP A 21 3.78 -4.38 2.90
C TRP A 21 3.67 -5.42 1.79
N THR A 22 4.31 -6.59 1.92
CA THR A 22 4.30 -7.63 0.90
C THR A 22 2.88 -8.13 0.63
N GLU A 23 2.10 -8.45 1.67
CA GLU A 23 0.73 -8.95 1.51
C GLU A 23 -0.25 -7.88 1.02
N ILE A 24 -0.07 -6.63 1.43
CA ILE A 24 -0.97 -5.53 1.06
C ILE A 24 -0.71 -5.07 -0.37
N LEU A 25 0.57 -4.94 -0.75
CA LEU A 25 0.97 -4.53 -2.09
C LEU A 25 0.71 -5.62 -3.13
N ALA A 26 0.80 -6.91 -2.77
CA ALA A 26 0.46 -8.02 -3.68
C ALA A 26 -1.00 -7.97 -4.19
N GLN A 27 -1.88 -7.26 -3.48
CA GLN A 27 -3.29 -7.13 -3.86
C GLN A 27 -3.59 -5.90 -4.72
N MET A 28 -2.60 -5.03 -4.91
CA MET A 28 -2.74 -3.84 -5.73
C MET A 28 -2.10 -4.04 -7.10
N PRO A 29 -2.83 -3.75 -8.20
CA PRO A 29 -2.19 -3.57 -9.48
C PRO A 29 -1.24 -2.36 -9.40
N ASP A 30 -0.12 -2.43 -10.12
CA ASP A 30 0.89 -1.36 -10.21
C ASP A 30 1.72 -1.12 -8.93
N ALA A 31 1.73 -2.07 -7.99
CA ALA A 31 2.55 -1.99 -6.78
C ALA A 31 3.97 -2.56 -6.94
N ASP A 32 4.29 -3.18 -8.09
CA ASP A 32 5.57 -3.85 -8.35
C ASP A 32 6.78 -2.95 -8.12
N ILE A 33 6.72 -1.69 -8.60
CA ILE A 33 7.81 -0.74 -8.42
C ILE A 33 8.01 -0.41 -6.94
N LEU A 34 6.93 -0.27 -6.17
CA LEU A 34 7.03 0.00 -4.72
C LEU A 34 7.60 -1.20 -3.97
N MET A 35 7.17 -2.42 -4.31
CA MET A 35 7.72 -3.66 -3.75
C MET A 35 9.22 -3.74 -4.03
N ARG A 36 9.65 -3.51 -5.28
CA ARG A 36 11.08 -3.48 -5.64
C ARG A 36 11.88 -2.43 -4.88
N ILE A 37 11.31 -1.23 -4.66
CA ILE A 37 11.97 -0.17 -3.88
C ILE A 37 12.19 -0.64 -2.43
N LEU A 38 11.19 -1.28 -1.80
CA LEU A 38 11.25 -1.74 -0.42
C LEU A 38 12.17 -2.97 -0.26
N GLU A 39 12.17 -3.88 -1.25
CA GLU A 39 13.05 -5.06 -1.29
C GLU A 39 14.52 -4.68 -1.51
N SER A 40 14.80 -3.71 -2.37
CA SER A 40 16.17 -3.28 -2.66
C SER A 40 16.83 -2.72 -1.40
N ASP A 41 18.15 -2.82 -1.22
CA ASP A 41 18.86 -2.13 -0.13
C ASP A 41 19.29 -0.72 -0.52
N PHE A 42 18.31 0.08 -0.96
CA PHE A 42 18.51 1.46 -1.36
C PHE A 42 18.59 2.38 -0.13
N ARG A 43 19.62 3.24 -0.05
CA ARG A 43 19.76 4.29 0.96
C ARG A 43 19.16 5.60 0.46
N ALA A 44 18.07 6.02 1.09
CA ALA A 44 17.40 7.28 0.75
C ALA A 44 18.35 8.47 0.94
N GLY A 45 18.40 9.37 -0.05
CA GLY A 45 19.29 10.54 -0.03
C GLY A 45 20.71 10.30 -0.58
N ASP A 46 21.11 9.05 -0.84
CA ASP A 46 22.39 8.75 -1.48
C ASP A 46 22.23 8.60 -3.01
N ALA A 47 22.80 9.54 -3.76
CA ALA A 47 22.69 9.57 -5.22
C ALA A 47 23.34 8.34 -5.89
N ALA A 48 24.40 7.78 -5.30
CA ALA A 48 25.06 6.59 -5.81
C ALA A 48 24.16 5.35 -5.67
N SER A 49 23.54 5.17 -4.51
CA SER A 49 22.54 4.11 -4.27
C SER A 49 21.33 4.25 -5.18
N LEU A 50 20.89 5.48 -5.46
CA LEU A 50 19.73 5.74 -6.32
C LEU A 50 20.04 5.35 -7.76
N ASN A 51 21.21 5.73 -8.26
CA ASN A 51 21.66 5.33 -9.59
C ASN A 51 21.84 3.81 -9.69
N ALA A 52 22.40 3.16 -8.66
CA ALA A 52 22.51 1.71 -8.62
C ALA A 52 21.13 1.03 -8.69
N PHE A 53 20.13 1.56 -7.97
CA PHE A 53 18.76 1.07 -8.05
C PHE A 53 18.16 1.30 -9.46
N MET A 54 18.30 2.50 -10.03
CA MET A 54 17.81 2.84 -11.37
C MET A 54 18.33 1.90 -12.46
N VAL A 55 19.58 1.42 -12.35
CA VAL A 55 20.17 0.44 -13.29
C VAL A 55 19.51 -0.94 -13.20
N THR A 56 18.89 -1.29 -12.08
CA THR A 56 18.15 -2.57 -11.93
C THR A 56 16.71 -2.51 -12.47
N LEU A 57 16.26 -1.31 -12.83
CA LEU A 57 14.92 -1.07 -13.36
C LEU A 57 14.85 -1.27 -14.87
N SER A 58 13.65 -1.56 -15.37
CA SER A 58 13.41 -1.51 -16.81
C SER A 58 13.44 -0.06 -17.31
N PRO A 59 13.70 0.21 -18.60
CA PRO A 59 13.66 1.56 -19.15
C PRO A 59 12.30 2.28 -18.97
N ALA A 60 11.21 1.52 -18.82
CA ALA A 60 9.89 2.07 -18.53
C ALA A 60 9.78 2.52 -17.06
N ASP A 61 10.22 1.67 -16.12
CA ASP A 61 10.21 1.97 -14.69
C ASP A 61 11.18 3.09 -14.34
N GLU A 62 12.35 3.11 -14.99
CA GLU A 62 13.34 4.18 -14.83
C GLU A 62 12.73 5.54 -15.16
N ARG A 63 12.01 5.66 -16.29
CA ARG A 63 11.31 6.90 -16.68
C ARG A 63 10.23 7.28 -15.68
N LEU A 64 9.48 6.31 -15.14
CA LEU A 64 8.48 6.56 -14.10
C LEU A 64 9.14 7.11 -12.84
N VAL A 65 10.19 6.46 -12.36
CA VAL A 65 10.93 6.90 -11.17
C VAL A 65 11.57 8.27 -11.38
N SER A 66 12.19 8.53 -12.54
CA SER A 66 12.70 9.86 -12.89
C SER A 66 11.60 10.92 -12.86
N SER A 67 10.42 10.62 -13.42
CA SER A 67 9.29 11.56 -13.43
C SER A 67 8.82 11.91 -12.01
N TRP A 68 8.83 10.94 -11.11
CA TRP A 68 8.48 11.09 -9.71
C TRP A 68 9.54 11.88 -8.93
N LEU A 69 10.83 11.66 -9.23
CA LEU A 69 11.95 12.41 -8.64
C LEU A 69 12.00 13.87 -9.11
N LEU A 70 11.29 14.24 -10.18
CA LEU A 70 11.11 15.64 -10.57
C LEU A 70 9.91 16.28 -9.87
N GLN A 71 8.99 15.50 -9.28
CA GLN A 71 7.86 16.04 -8.53
C GLN A 71 8.32 16.65 -7.20
N ARG A 72 7.75 17.83 -6.90
CA ARG A 72 7.90 18.47 -5.59
C ARG A 72 7.08 17.68 -4.57
N MET A 73 7.72 17.25 -3.49
CA MET A 73 7.00 16.66 -2.36
C MET A 73 6.25 17.73 -1.59
N PRO A 74 5.07 17.40 -1.04
CA PRO A 74 4.44 18.28 -0.09
C PRO A 74 5.35 18.47 1.14
N PRO A 75 5.30 19.64 1.78
CA PRO A 75 5.95 19.83 3.07
C PRO A 75 5.39 18.79 4.06
N ASN A 76 6.24 18.24 4.92
CA ASN A 76 5.91 17.20 5.90
C ASN A 76 5.44 15.85 5.31
N ALA A 77 5.80 15.53 4.07
CA ALA A 77 5.46 14.24 3.48
C ALA A 77 5.88 13.04 4.35
N GLY A 78 6.99 13.13 5.08
CA GLY A 78 7.41 12.09 6.04
C GLY A 78 6.39 11.85 7.16
N ALA A 79 5.73 12.89 7.66
CA ALA A 79 4.66 12.78 8.65
C ALA A 79 3.33 12.27 8.05
N MET A 80 3.18 12.33 6.73
CA MET A 80 1.99 11.83 6.02
C MET A 80 2.12 10.37 5.57
N VAL A 81 3.28 9.73 5.77
CA VAL A 81 3.50 8.33 5.35
C VAL A 81 2.50 7.38 5.99
N GLU A 82 2.19 7.59 7.27
CA GLU A 82 1.25 6.77 8.03
C GLU A 82 -0.17 6.92 7.48
N GLU A 83 -0.64 8.15 7.29
CA GLU A 83 -1.95 8.46 6.71
C GLU A 83 -2.09 7.86 5.29
N TRP A 84 -1.06 8.00 4.45
CA TRP A 84 -1.07 7.43 3.11
C TRP A 84 -1.02 5.91 3.13
N TRP A 85 -0.25 5.31 4.04
CA TRP A 85 -0.20 3.88 4.22
C TRP A 85 -1.57 3.34 4.68
N LEU A 86 -2.17 3.99 5.68
CA LEU A 86 -3.51 3.66 6.18
C LEU A 86 -4.55 3.73 5.05
N GLY A 87 -4.51 4.79 4.24
CA GLY A 87 -5.38 4.93 3.07
C GLY A 87 -5.23 3.78 2.06
N ILE A 88 -4.02 3.28 1.85
CA ILE A 88 -3.78 2.10 1.00
C ILE A 88 -4.35 0.83 1.64
N ARG A 89 -4.12 0.60 2.95
CA ARG A 89 -4.70 -0.56 3.65
C ARG A 89 -6.22 -0.55 3.52
N GLN A 90 -6.85 0.61 3.73
CA GLN A 90 -8.29 0.78 3.56
C GLN A 90 -8.75 0.53 2.12
N ALA A 91 -8.02 1.02 1.11
CA ALA A 91 -8.37 0.80 -0.29
C ALA A 91 -8.29 -0.69 -0.67
N VAL A 92 -7.27 -1.40 -0.18
CA VAL A 92 -7.11 -2.85 -0.39
C VAL A 92 -8.26 -3.62 0.26
N LEU A 93 -8.59 -3.34 1.52
CA LEU A 93 -9.70 -3.99 2.20
C LEU A 93 -11.05 -3.71 1.54
N ARG A 94 -11.29 -2.46 1.10
CA ARG A 94 -12.51 -2.10 0.34
C ARG A 94 -12.59 -2.85 -0.98
N ARG A 95 -11.47 -3.04 -1.65
CA ARG A 95 -11.39 -3.85 -2.88
C ARG A 95 -11.70 -5.32 -2.60
N GLN A 96 -11.11 -5.90 -1.57
CA GLN A 96 -11.41 -7.28 -1.16
C GLN A 96 -12.90 -7.47 -0.85
N LEU A 97 -13.50 -6.54 -0.10
CA LEU A 97 -14.93 -6.54 0.20
C LEU A 97 -15.77 -6.47 -1.08
N SER A 98 -15.40 -5.58 -2.02
CA SER A 98 -16.08 -5.47 -3.31
C SER A 98 -15.99 -6.77 -4.12
N VAL A 99 -14.81 -7.40 -4.16
CA VAL A 99 -14.60 -8.69 -4.83
C VAL A 99 -15.44 -9.80 -4.20
N ALA A 100 -15.38 -9.97 -2.88
CA ALA A 100 -16.16 -10.97 -2.16
C ALA A 100 -17.68 -10.75 -2.35
N THR A 101 -18.13 -9.50 -2.27
CA THR A 101 -19.54 -9.14 -2.50
C THR A 101 -19.99 -9.44 -3.92
N ASN A 102 -19.15 -9.14 -4.92
CA ASN A 102 -19.45 -9.43 -6.32
C ASN A 102 -19.43 -10.93 -6.62
N GLN A 103 -18.56 -11.71 -5.96
CA GLN A 103 -18.53 -13.17 -6.08
C GLN A 103 -19.85 -13.81 -5.62
N ILE A 104 -20.41 -13.36 -4.49
CA ILE A 104 -21.73 -13.82 -4.00
C ILE A 104 -22.83 -13.53 -5.03
N LYS A 105 -22.79 -12.36 -5.68
CA LYS A 105 -23.83 -11.95 -6.64
C LYS A 105 -23.77 -12.68 -7.98
N LEU A 106 -22.58 -13.14 -8.39
CA LEU A 106 -22.34 -13.66 -9.74
C LEU A 106 -22.27 -15.19 -9.82
N SER A 107 -22.08 -15.87 -8.69
CA SER A 107 -21.77 -17.31 -8.67
C SER A 107 -22.95 -18.13 -8.11
N GLU A 108 -23.28 -19.26 -8.75
CA GLU A 108 -24.20 -20.29 -8.22
C GLU A 108 -23.51 -21.07 -7.09
N LEU A 109 -23.24 -20.38 -5.98
CA LEU A 109 -22.50 -20.91 -4.85
C LEU A 109 -23.36 -21.86 -4.02
N SER A 110 -22.72 -22.85 -3.40
CA SER A 110 -23.39 -23.67 -2.39
C SER A 110 -23.75 -22.82 -1.17
N THR A 111 -24.77 -23.24 -0.41
CA THR A 111 -25.16 -22.56 0.83
C THR A 111 -23.98 -22.43 1.81
N GLY A 112 -23.06 -23.40 1.83
CA GLY A 112 -21.85 -23.36 2.67
C GLY A 112 -20.86 -22.28 2.23
N ASP A 113 -20.65 -22.13 0.92
CA ASP A 113 -19.74 -21.11 0.36
C ASP A 113 -20.29 -19.70 0.56
N ILE A 114 -21.62 -19.52 0.44
CA ILE A 114 -22.29 -18.24 0.70
C ILE A 114 -22.10 -17.84 2.17
N ILE A 115 -22.30 -18.77 3.12
CA ILE A 115 -22.11 -18.48 4.55
C ILE A 115 -20.65 -18.13 4.85
N ASN A 116 -19.70 -18.84 4.25
CA ASN A 116 -18.28 -18.57 4.44
C ASN A 116 -17.88 -17.18 3.89
N LEU A 117 -18.38 -16.81 2.71
CA LEU A 117 -18.13 -15.48 2.13
C LEU A 117 -18.84 -14.37 2.90
N GLN A 118 -20.05 -14.60 3.41
CA GLN A 118 -20.74 -13.64 4.28
C GLN A 118 -19.96 -13.37 5.57
N LYS A 119 -19.41 -14.42 6.18
CA LYS A 119 -18.53 -14.28 7.34
C LYS A 119 -17.27 -13.47 6.99
N GLN A 120 -16.62 -13.81 5.88
CA GLN A 120 -15.46 -13.06 5.40
C GLN A 120 -15.77 -11.58 5.13
N ILE A 121 -16.93 -11.26 4.56
CA ILE A 121 -17.37 -9.87 4.35
C ILE A 121 -17.53 -9.15 5.70
N LEU A 122 -18.13 -9.81 6.69
CA LEU A 122 -18.31 -9.23 8.03
C LEU A 122 -16.96 -8.96 8.70
N ASP A 123 -16.03 -9.92 8.66
CA ASP A 123 -14.67 -9.77 9.20
C ASP A 123 -13.90 -8.61 8.51
N LEU A 124 -14.03 -8.48 7.19
CA LEU A 124 -13.39 -7.39 6.42
C LEU A 124 -14.02 -6.02 6.74
N GLN A 125 -15.33 -5.98 7.00
CA GLN A 125 -16.02 -4.76 7.43
C GLN A 125 -15.60 -4.32 8.83
N GLU A 126 -15.44 -5.27 9.76
CA GLU A 126 -14.95 -5.00 11.11
C GLU A 126 -13.54 -4.42 11.07
N GLN A 127 -12.61 -5.07 10.34
CA GLN A 127 -11.25 -4.56 10.15
C GLN A 127 -11.23 -3.16 9.52
N LEU A 128 -12.09 -2.90 8.52
CA LEU A 128 -12.21 -1.57 7.95
C LEU A 128 -12.74 -0.54 8.96
N HIS A 129 -13.67 -0.94 9.82
CA HIS A 129 -14.22 -0.07 10.85
C HIS A 129 -13.16 0.30 11.88
N GLU A 130 -12.39 -0.68 12.37
CA GLU A 130 -11.27 -0.46 13.29
C GLU A 130 -10.21 0.46 12.68
N LEU A 131 -9.87 0.25 11.41
CA LEU A 131 -8.88 1.09 10.69
C LEU A 131 -9.41 2.47 10.29
N SER A 132 -10.73 2.67 10.27
CA SER A 132 -11.36 3.97 9.98
C SER A 132 -11.65 4.76 11.25
N GLN A 133 -11.55 4.14 12.42
CA GLN A 133 -11.76 4.80 13.68
C GLN A 133 -10.56 5.71 13.96
N PRO A 134 -10.73 7.03 14.00
CA PRO A 134 -9.64 7.91 14.43
C PRO A 134 -9.30 7.51 15.87
N ALA A 135 -8.00 7.34 16.14
CA ALA A 135 -7.48 7.18 17.50
C ALA A 135 -7.83 8.43 18.32
N GLY A 136 -9.03 8.46 18.89
CA GLY A 136 -9.62 9.65 19.49
C GLY A 136 -11.14 9.63 19.71
N ALA A 137 -11.84 8.51 19.45
CA ALA A 137 -13.24 8.34 19.85
C ALA A 137 -13.40 7.53 21.16
N ALA A 138 -12.37 7.54 22.01
CA ALA A 138 -12.40 6.95 23.34
C ALA A 138 -11.88 7.96 24.37
N ASP A 139 -12.44 9.17 24.38
CA ASP A 139 -12.43 10.04 25.56
C ASP A 139 -13.77 10.80 25.61
N ASN A 140 -14.63 10.25 26.47
CA ASN A 140 -15.83 10.77 27.15
C ASN A 140 -16.39 12.16 26.77
#